data_AF-A0AAV7RKA9-F1
#
_entry.id   AF-A0AAV7RKA9-F1
#
_cell.length_a   1.000
_cell.length_b   1.000
_cell.length_c   1.000
_cell.angle_alpha   90.00
_cell.angle_beta   90.00
_cell.angle_gamma   90.00
#
_symmetry.space_group_name_H-M   'P 1'
#
loop_
_entity.id
_entity.type
_entity.pdbx_description
1 polymer ?
#
loop_
_entity_poly.entity_id
_entity_poly.type
_entity_poly.pdbx_seq_one_letter_code
_entity_poly.pdbx_strand_id
1 'polypeptide(L)'
;MVKTKINKLTMHSDRDQATLSRTLKDPTFDTLHQLGTTLYNHSAPFAKILQSISDIKKSLEARIDAVSLDAGLLRANHCKLLGTVDETESTVAVLKLLEQGMQKQVREMEKDILMLHHREQDSEGCFRQNNIRVPGFPEWAESPSVELFLENWLTTTMLADKVPNFFSVEQAHRTPGKPPSGPQLLLF
;
A
#
# COMPACT_ATOMS: atom_id res chain seq x y z
N MET A 1 15.51 -123.65 26.14
CA MET A 1 16.22 -123.49 27.44
C MET A 1 16.30 -121.98 27.67
N VAL A 2 15.80 -121.35 28.72
CA VAL A 2 15.68 -121.69 30.14
C VAL A 2 14.37 -121.10 30.67
N LYS A 3 13.60 -121.92 31.41
CA LYS A 3 12.43 -121.50 32.19
C LYS A 3 12.95 -121.04 33.56
N THR A 4 12.50 -119.88 34.05
CA THR A 4 12.57 -119.58 35.48
C THR A 4 11.26 -118.97 35.96
N LYS A 5 10.46 -119.82 36.60
CA LYS A 5 9.38 -119.45 37.53
C LYS A 5 10.01 -118.86 38.79
N ILE A 6 9.49 -117.76 39.32
CA ILE A 6 9.52 -117.44 40.76
C ILE A 6 8.15 -116.88 41.17
N ASN A 7 7.78 -117.20 42.40
CA ASN A 7 6.45 -117.30 42.96
C ASN A 7 5.76 -115.99 43.33
N LYS A 8 4.45 -115.99 43.07
CA LYS A 8 3.31 -115.65 43.95
C LYS A 8 3.66 -115.26 45.41
N LEU A 9 3.27 -114.04 45.80
CA LEU A 9 2.81 -113.73 47.16
C LEU A 9 1.79 -112.58 47.09
N THR A 10 0.54 -112.96 47.34
CA THR A 10 -0.64 -112.11 47.50
C THR A 10 -0.60 -111.47 48.88
N MET A 11 -0.89 -110.17 49.02
CA MET A 11 -1.54 -109.62 50.23
C MET A 11 -2.28 -108.33 49.88
N HIS A 12 -3.52 -108.27 50.36
CA HIS A 12 -4.49 -107.19 50.29
C HIS A 12 -3.96 -105.85 50.83
N SER A 13 -4.39 -104.74 50.20
CA SER A 13 -4.73 -103.50 50.93
C SER A 13 -5.70 -102.65 50.10
N ASP A 14 -6.93 -103.12 49.95
CA ASP A 14 -8.08 -102.28 49.62
C ASP A 14 -8.49 -101.49 50.87
N ARG A 15 -7.89 -100.32 51.05
CA ARG A 15 -8.32 -99.22 51.92
C ARG A 15 -7.21 -98.18 51.77
N ASP A 16 -7.50 -97.08 51.07
CA ASP A 16 -6.82 -95.77 51.16
C ASP A 16 -7.14 -94.83 49.96
N GLN A 17 -8.12 -95.16 49.11
CA GLN A 17 -8.59 -94.24 48.05
C GLN A 17 -9.80 -93.34 48.42
N ALA A 18 -10.27 -93.36 49.66
CA ALA A 18 -11.46 -92.58 50.07
C ALA A 18 -11.18 -91.35 50.95
N THR A 19 -9.91 -91.03 51.24
CA THR A 19 -9.56 -89.99 52.23
C THR A 19 -8.63 -88.89 51.70
N LEU A 20 -8.55 -88.73 50.38
CA LEU A 20 -7.72 -87.67 49.73
C LEU A 20 -8.55 -86.58 49.03
N SER A 21 -9.88 -86.60 49.13
CA SER A 21 -10.76 -85.60 48.48
C SER A 21 -11.44 -84.62 49.43
N ARG A 22 -11.10 -84.64 50.73
CA ARG A 22 -11.72 -83.75 51.73
C ARG A 22 -10.70 -83.31 52.76
N THR A 23 -9.94 -82.27 52.43
CA THR A 23 -9.50 -81.18 53.32
C THR A 23 -8.35 -80.45 52.64
N LEU A 24 -8.66 -79.35 51.94
CA LEU A 24 -7.81 -78.17 51.78
C LEU A 24 -8.71 -77.09 51.16
N LYS A 25 -9.77 -76.71 51.89
CA LYS A 25 -10.33 -75.36 51.75
C LYS A 25 -9.46 -74.46 52.61
N ASP A 26 -8.29 -74.16 52.10
CA ASP A 26 -7.36 -73.25 52.73
C ASP A 26 -7.84 -71.82 52.37
N PRO A 27 -8.42 -71.05 53.30
CA PRO A 27 -8.96 -69.71 53.00
C PRO A 27 -7.88 -68.76 52.47
N THR A 28 -6.62 -69.10 52.69
CA THR A 28 -5.43 -68.41 52.20
C THR A 28 -5.27 -68.48 50.67
N PHE A 29 -5.69 -69.59 50.03
CA PHE A 29 -5.56 -69.78 48.58
C PHE A 29 -6.63 -69.01 47.79
N ASP A 30 -7.87 -69.00 48.27
CA ASP A 30 -8.97 -68.23 47.67
C ASP A 30 -8.72 -66.71 47.77
N THR A 31 -8.11 -66.26 48.86
CA THR A 31 -7.74 -64.85 49.05
C THR A 31 -6.60 -64.44 48.10
N LEU A 32 -5.60 -65.31 47.89
CA LEU A 32 -4.52 -65.08 46.92
C LEU A 32 -5.03 -65.13 45.47
N HIS A 33 -5.99 -65.99 45.16
CA HIS A 33 -6.62 -66.03 43.84
C HIS A 33 -7.52 -64.80 43.59
N GLN A 34 -8.24 -64.30 44.60
CA GLN A 34 -8.97 -63.02 44.52
C GLN A 34 -8.03 -61.82 44.39
N LEU A 35 -6.88 -61.82 45.06
CA LEU A 35 -5.84 -60.79 44.89
C LEU A 35 -5.20 -60.85 43.50
N GLY A 36 -4.91 -62.05 42.99
CA GLY A 36 -4.38 -62.26 41.65
C GLY A 36 -5.36 -61.83 40.56
N THR A 37 -6.65 -62.13 40.72
CA THR A 37 -7.70 -61.72 39.77
C THR A 37 -7.99 -60.23 39.86
N THR A 38 -7.96 -59.59 41.04
CA THR A 38 -8.10 -58.14 41.16
C THR A 38 -6.89 -57.39 40.59
N LEU A 39 -5.65 -57.83 40.85
CA LEU A 39 -4.45 -57.29 40.21
C LEU A 39 -4.47 -57.42 38.68
N TYR A 40 -4.94 -58.56 38.16
CA TYR A 40 -5.10 -58.77 36.73
C TYR A 40 -6.22 -57.90 36.13
N ASN A 41 -7.35 -57.77 36.83
CA ASN A 41 -8.49 -56.93 36.41
C ASN A 41 -8.16 -55.43 36.44
N HIS A 42 -7.23 -54.98 37.29
CA HIS A 42 -6.74 -53.60 37.31
C HIS A 42 -5.57 -53.35 36.34
N SER A 43 -4.85 -54.39 35.91
CA SER A 43 -3.74 -54.28 34.94
C SER A 43 -4.20 -53.83 33.54
N ALA A 44 -5.31 -54.39 33.04
CA ALA A 44 -5.87 -54.05 31.74
C ALA A 44 -6.33 -52.57 31.60
N PRO A 45 -7.10 -51.99 32.55
CA PRO A 45 -7.46 -50.56 32.48
C PRO A 45 -6.25 -49.64 32.67
N PHE A 46 -5.25 -50.02 33.47
CA PHE A 46 -4.02 -49.25 33.62
C PHE A 46 -3.21 -49.20 32.31
N ALA A 47 -3.10 -50.31 31.58
CA ALA A 47 -2.47 -50.34 30.26
C ALA A 47 -3.16 -49.42 29.25
N LYS A 48 -4.51 -49.34 29.27
CA LYS A 48 -5.27 -48.39 28.42
C LYS A 48 -4.98 -46.93 28.76
N ILE A 49 -4.80 -46.60 30.03
CA ILE A 49 -4.42 -45.26 30.47
C ILE A 49 -3.03 -44.91 29.95
N LEU A 50 -2.04 -45.80 30.11
CA LEU A 50 -0.69 -45.59 29.60
C LEU A 50 -0.65 -45.42 28.07
N GLN A 51 -1.46 -46.20 27.35
CA GLN A 51 -1.60 -46.05 25.90
C GLN A 51 -2.17 -44.69 25.54
N SER A 52 -3.24 -44.26 26.21
CA SER A 52 -3.86 -42.95 25.99
C SER A 52 -2.88 -41.80 26.29
N ILE A 53 -2.07 -41.92 27.35
CA ILE A 53 -1.01 -40.95 27.67
C ILE A 53 0.04 -40.91 26.56
N SER A 54 0.44 -42.06 26.02
CA SER A 54 1.38 -42.15 24.90
C SER A 54 0.84 -41.48 23.64
N ASP A 55 -0.42 -41.71 23.31
CA ASP A 55 -1.07 -41.15 22.13
C ASP A 55 -1.26 -39.63 22.25
N ILE A 56 -1.66 -39.15 23.44
CA ILE A 56 -1.74 -37.71 23.73
C ILE A 56 -0.36 -37.07 23.62
N LYS A 57 0.69 -37.70 24.16
CA LYS A 57 2.06 -37.20 24.07
C LYS A 57 2.48 -37.04 22.60
N LYS A 58 2.30 -38.07 21.78
CA LYS A 58 2.64 -38.02 20.34
C LYS A 58 1.84 -36.95 19.60
N SER A 59 0.54 -36.83 19.89
CA SER A 59 -0.30 -35.80 19.30
C SER A 59 0.14 -34.39 19.71
N LEU A 60 0.53 -34.20 20.97
CA LEU A 60 1.03 -32.92 21.46
C LEU A 60 2.37 -32.56 20.82
N GLU A 61 3.30 -33.51 20.71
CA GLU A 61 4.57 -33.32 20.01
C GLU A 61 4.34 -32.87 18.56
N ALA A 62 3.48 -33.57 17.82
CA ALA A 62 3.14 -33.20 16.44
C ALA A 62 2.50 -31.80 16.33
N ARG A 63 1.65 -31.41 17.30
CA ARG A 63 1.05 -30.06 17.33
C ARG A 63 2.09 -28.99 17.67
N ILE A 64 3.03 -29.27 18.56
CA ILE A 64 4.13 -28.36 18.91
C ILE A 64 5.03 -28.14 17.69
N ASP A 65 5.34 -29.21 16.95
CA ASP A 65 6.13 -29.12 15.72
C ASP A 65 5.43 -28.28 14.65
N ALA A 66 4.11 -28.50 14.45
CA ALA A 66 3.30 -27.73 13.52
C ALA A 66 3.26 -26.23 13.89
N VAL A 67 3.01 -25.91 15.16
CA VAL A 67 3.01 -24.51 15.64
C VAL A 67 4.39 -23.88 15.52
N SER A 68 5.46 -24.63 15.75
CA SER A 68 6.83 -24.12 15.61
C SER A 68 7.17 -23.80 14.15
N LEU A 69 6.70 -24.63 13.21
CA LEU A 69 6.81 -24.39 11.78
C LEU A 69 6.04 -23.12 11.36
N ASP A 70 4.78 -23.01 11.77
CA ASP A 70 3.93 -21.86 11.47
C ASP A 70 4.51 -20.56 12.04
N ALA A 71 5.05 -20.60 13.26
CA ALA A 71 5.73 -19.46 13.88
C ALA A 71 6.99 -19.05 13.08
N GLY A 72 7.73 -20.03 12.56
CA GLY A 72 8.87 -19.79 11.68
C GLY A 72 8.47 -19.09 10.37
N LEU A 73 7.40 -19.58 9.72
CA LEU A 73 6.86 -18.98 8.50
C LEU A 73 6.34 -17.56 8.75
N LEU A 74 5.61 -17.34 9.84
CA LEU A 74 5.11 -16.03 10.22
C LEU A 74 6.25 -15.04 10.44
N ARG A 75 7.33 -15.47 11.10
CA ARG A 75 8.52 -14.64 11.31
C ARG A 75 9.20 -14.29 9.98
N ALA A 76 9.34 -15.24 9.06
CA ALA A 76 9.91 -14.97 7.74
C ALA A 76 9.08 -13.97 6.93
N ASN A 77 7.75 -14.14 6.94
CA ASN A 77 6.83 -13.21 6.29
C ASN A 77 6.88 -11.81 6.93
N HIS A 78 6.96 -11.74 8.26
CA HIS A 78 7.11 -10.47 8.97
C HIS A 78 8.40 -9.75 8.58
N CYS A 79 9.53 -10.45 8.52
CA CYS A 79 10.79 -9.86 8.05
C CYS A 79 10.70 -9.36 6.60
N LYS A 80 10.04 -10.10 5.72
CA LYS A 80 9.81 -9.67 4.33
C LYS A 80 8.95 -8.41 4.25
N LEU A 81 7.87 -8.35 5.04
CA LEU A 81 7.00 -7.18 5.12
C LEU A 81 7.76 -5.96 5.62
N LEU A 82 8.57 -6.10 6.67
CA LEU A 82 9.42 -5.00 7.15
C LEU A 82 10.35 -4.48 6.05
N GLY A 83 11.02 -5.36 5.31
CA GLY A 83 11.85 -4.95 4.18
C GLY A 83 11.08 -4.18 3.12
N THR A 84 9.87 -4.65 2.74
CA THR A 84 9.03 -3.90 1.79
C THR A 84 8.56 -2.56 2.34
N VAL A 85 8.28 -2.48 3.64
CA VAL A 85 7.90 -1.22 4.30
C VAL A 85 9.06 -0.23 4.21
N ASP A 86 10.28 -0.64 4.59
CA ASP A 86 11.47 0.20 4.54
C ASP A 86 11.75 0.73 3.12
N GLU A 87 11.62 -0.14 2.10
CA GLU A 87 11.74 0.25 0.69
C GLU A 87 10.68 1.29 0.30
N THR A 88 9.41 1.05 0.66
CA THR A 88 8.34 2.00 0.36
C THR A 88 8.53 3.33 1.08
N GLU A 89 8.96 3.34 2.35
CA GLU A 89 9.24 4.56 3.09
C GLU A 89 10.39 5.36 2.46
N SER A 90 11.44 4.68 2.02
CA SER A 90 12.55 5.28 1.28
C SER A 90 12.09 5.91 -0.04
N THR A 91 11.28 5.21 -0.84
CA THR A 91 10.73 5.77 -2.08
C THR A 91 9.84 6.98 -1.82
N VAL A 92 9.00 6.94 -0.77
CA VAL A 92 8.17 8.07 -0.35
C VAL A 92 9.02 9.27 0.07
N ALA A 93 10.13 9.05 0.76
CA ALA A 93 11.06 10.12 1.14
C ALA A 93 11.66 10.81 -0.09
N VAL A 94 12.09 10.04 -1.10
CA VAL A 94 12.62 10.59 -2.36
C VAL A 94 11.56 11.38 -3.12
N LEU A 95 10.32 10.84 -3.22
CA LEU A 95 9.22 11.53 -3.89
C LEU A 95 8.88 12.86 -3.22
N LYS A 96 8.89 12.92 -1.87
CA LYS A 96 8.67 14.18 -1.13
C LYS A 96 9.73 15.23 -1.44
N LEU A 97 11.00 14.82 -1.56
CA LEU A 97 12.08 15.75 -1.93
C LEU A 97 11.91 16.28 -3.35
N LEU A 98 11.54 15.41 -4.30
CA LEU A 98 11.27 15.80 -5.68
C LEU A 98 10.08 16.78 -5.76
N GLU A 99 8.99 16.50 -5.06
CA GLU A 99 7.82 17.35 -4.98
C GLU A 99 8.18 18.76 -4.47
N GLN A 100 8.95 18.85 -3.39
CA GLN A 100 9.41 20.13 -2.85
C GLN A 100 10.27 20.90 -3.85
N GLY A 101 11.14 20.21 -4.59
CA GLY A 101 11.94 20.78 -5.67
C GLY A 101 11.06 21.35 -6.80
N MET A 102 10.08 20.59 -7.27
CA MET A 102 9.15 21.04 -8.31
C MET A 102 8.30 22.23 -7.85
N GLN A 103 7.77 22.19 -6.63
CA GLN A 103 7.02 23.32 -6.07
C GLN A 103 7.86 24.60 -5.98
N LYS A 104 9.15 24.48 -5.66
CA LYS A 104 10.07 25.61 -5.66
C LYS A 104 10.24 26.18 -7.08
N GLN A 105 10.48 25.33 -8.07
CA GLN A 105 10.61 25.75 -9.46
C GLN A 105 9.35 26.43 -10.00
N VAL A 106 8.17 25.89 -9.68
CA VAL A 106 6.89 26.51 -10.07
C VAL A 106 6.77 27.92 -9.49
N ARG A 107 7.07 28.13 -8.21
CA ARG A 107 7.04 29.46 -7.58
C ARG A 107 8.04 30.43 -8.20
N GLU A 108 9.23 29.96 -8.58
CA GLU A 108 10.23 30.77 -9.27
C GLU A 108 9.74 31.19 -10.66
N MET A 109 9.18 30.26 -11.43
CA MET A 109 8.59 30.56 -12.74
C MET A 109 7.40 31.52 -12.64
N GLU A 110 6.50 31.34 -11.67
CA GLU A 110 5.38 32.26 -11.43
C GLU A 110 5.87 33.68 -11.15
N LYS A 111 6.93 33.82 -10.33
CA LYS A 111 7.56 35.10 -10.06
C LYS A 111 8.16 35.73 -11.32
N ASP A 112 8.84 34.93 -12.15
CA ASP A 112 9.44 35.41 -13.39
C ASP A 112 8.37 35.86 -14.39
N ILE A 113 7.28 35.11 -14.53
CA ILE A 113 6.13 35.49 -15.37
C ILE A 113 5.55 36.83 -14.90
N LEU A 114 5.32 37.01 -13.60
CA LEU A 114 4.80 38.27 -13.07
C LEU A 114 5.76 39.44 -13.32
N MET A 115 7.07 39.22 -13.13
CA MET A 115 8.09 40.24 -13.40
C MET A 115 8.12 40.64 -14.87
N LEU A 116 8.12 39.66 -15.78
CA LEU A 116 8.12 39.89 -17.21
C LEU A 116 6.84 40.59 -17.66
N HIS A 117 5.69 40.20 -17.10
CA HIS A 117 4.41 40.85 -17.39
C HIS A 117 4.41 42.31 -16.94
N HIS A 118 4.92 42.62 -15.75
CA HIS A 118 5.06 44.01 -15.30
C HIS A 118 6.00 44.82 -16.21
N ARG A 119 7.12 44.23 -16.64
CA ARG A 119 8.04 44.88 -17.59
C ARG A 119 7.40 45.12 -18.95
N GLU A 120 6.63 44.15 -19.45
CA GLU A 120 5.87 44.30 -20.69
C GLU A 120 4.88 45.45 -20.58
N GLN A 121 4.07 45.49 -19.51
CA GLN A 121 3.12 46.58 -19.27
C GLN A 121 3.80 47.96 -19.15
N ASP A 122 4.92 48.04 -18.45
CA ASP A 122 5.69 49.27 -18.29
C ASP A 122 6.26 49.73 -19.64
N SER A 123 6.89 48.82 -20.39
CA SER A 123 7.42 49.10 -21.72
C SER A 123 6.33 49.56 -22.69
N GLU A 124 5.18 48.89 -22.67
CA GLU A 124 4.02 49.22 -23.50
C GLU A 124 3.45 50.59 -23.11
N GLY A 125 3.40 50.90 -21.81
CA GLY A 125 3.03 52.21 -21.30
C GLY A 125 3.97 53.31 -21.80
N CYS A 126 5.29 53.11 -21.71
CA CYS A 126 6.29 54.04 -22.22
C CYS A 126 6.20 54.23 -23.74
N PHE A 127 6.03 53.14 -24.51
CA PHE A 127 5.91 53.21 -25.97
C PHE A 127 4.62 53.90 -26.42
N ARG A 128 3.52 53.73 -25.69
CA ARG A 128 2.22 54.34 -26.03
C ARG A 128 2.02 55.73 -25.44
N GLN A 129 2.90 56.22 -24.57
CA GLN A 129 2.73 57.51 -23.92
C GLN A 129 2.63 58.68 -24.91
N ASN A 130 3.30 58.56 -26.06
CA ASN A 130 3.28 59.56 -27.12
C ASN A 130 2.26 59.24 -28.25
N ASN A 131 1.51 58.15 -28.12
CA ASN A 131 0.56 57.73 -29.14
C ASN A 131 -0.84 58.25 -28.80
N ILE A 132 -1.46 58.98 -29.73
CA ILE A 132 -2.81 59.52 -29.59
C ILE A 132 -3.75 58.76 -30.53
N ARG A 133 -4.91 58.34 -30.01
CA ARG A 133 -6.00 57.75 -30.80
C ARG A 133 -7.01 58.81 -31.15
N VAL A 134 -7.27 59.01 -32.44
CA VAL A 134 -8.29 59.96 -32.89
C VAL A 134 -9.42 59.21 -33.60
N PRO A 135 -10.53 58.89 -32.91
CA PRO A 135 -11.68 58.25 -33.52
C PRO A 135 -12.53 59.27 -34.31
N GLY A 136 -13.34 58.77 -35.25
CA GLY A 136 -14.39 59.57 -35.90
C GLY A 136 -14.00 60.25 -37.22
N PHE A 137 -12.80 59.99 -37.75
CA PHE A 137 -12.48 60.40 -39.11
C PHE A 137 -13.21 59.52 -40.14
N PRO A 138 -13.85 60.12 -41.17
CA PRO A 138 -14.38 59.36 -42.28
C PRO A 138 -13.28 58.55 -42.97
N GLU A 139 -13.64 57.37 -43.46
CA GLU A 139 -12.71 56.60 -44.27
C GLU A 139 -12.29 57.40 -45.51
N TRP A 140 -10.99 57.39 -45.83
CA TRP A 140 -10.39 58.04 -47.00
C TRP A 140 -10.36 59.58 -46.98
N ALA A 141 -10.70 60.23 -45.86
CA ALA A 141 -10.59 61.69 -45.73
C ALA A 141 -9.13 62.21 -45.76
N GLU A 142 -8.16 61.33 -45.53
CA GLU A 142 -6.74 61.62 -45.29
C GLU A 142 -5.91 61.86 -46.57
N SER A 143 -6.49 61.65 -47.75
CA SER A 143 -5.73 61.56 -49.01
C SER A 143 -4.89 62.82 -49.31
N PRO A 144 -3.58 62.72 -49.64
CA PRO A 144 -2.79 61.50 -49.88
C PRO A 144 -1.90 61.02 -48.71
N SER A 145 -1.77 61.77 -47.61
CA SER A 145 -0.93 61.41 -46.44
C SER A 145 -1.66 61.66 -45.14
N VAL A 146 -1.72 60.61 -44.32
CA VAL A 146 -2.42 60.60 -43.02
C VAL A 146 -1.75 61.55 -42.05
N GLU A 147 -0.42 61.63 -42.08
CA GLU A 147 0.41 62.49 -41.26
C GLU A 147 0.08 63.97 -41.54
N LEU A 148 0.13 64.39 -42.80
CA LEU A 148 -0.17 65.76 -43.21
C LEU A 148 -1.63 66.14 -42.91
N PHE A 149 -2.55 65.20 -43.10
CA PHE A 149 -3.95 65.40 -42.76
C PHE A 149 -4.12 65.65 -41.25
N LEU A 150 -3.52 64.83 -40.39
CA LEU A 150 -3.61 64.97 -38.94
C LEU A 150 -2.90 66.23 -38.43
N GLU A 151 -1.74 66.58 -38.97
CA GLU A 151 -1.03 67.83 -38.62
C GLU A 151 -1.90 69.06 -38.92
N ASN A 152 -2.48 69.10 -40.12
CA ASN A 152 -3.37 70.19 -40.52
C ASN A 152 -4.65 70.23 -39.67
N TRP A 153 -5.25 69.07 -39.40
CA TRP A 153 -6.47 68.97 -38.60
C TRP A 153 -6.22 69.40 -37.15
N LEU A 154 -5.14 68.93 -36.52
CA LEU A 154 -4.76 69.31 -35.15
C LEU A 154 -4.47 70.81 -35.05
N THR A 155 -3.75 71.36 -36.02
CA THR A 155 -3.43 72.79 -36.08
C THR A 155 -4.70 73.63 -36.20
N THR A 156 -5.60 73.26 -37.11
CA THR A 156 -6.85 73.99 -37.36
C THR A 156 -7.84 73.86 -36.19
N THR A 157 -7.96 72.66 -35.61
CA THR A 157 -9.03 72.35 -34.66
C THR A 157 -8.66 72.67 -33.21
N MET A 158 -7.40 72.44 -32.82
CA MET A 158 -6.99 72.54 -31.41
C MET A 158 -6.12 73.76 -31.09
N LEU A 159 -5.32 74.24 -32.05
CA LEU A 159 -4.19 75.14 -31.73
C LEU A 159 -4.41 76.62 -32.10
N ALA A 160 -5.60 76.98 -32.60
CA ALA A 160 -6.12 78.35 -32.83
C ALA A 160 -5.07 79.46 -32.63
N ASP A 161 -4.17 79.58 -33.61
CA ASP A 161 -3.12 80.62 -33.76
C ASP A 161 -2.13 80.83 -32.61
N LYS A 162 -2.09 79.97 -31.58
CA LYS A 162 -1.35 80.26 -30.32
C LYS A 162 -0.17 79.35 -29.99
N VAL A 163 0.14 78.35 -30.80
CA VAL A 163 1.31 77.48 -30.54
C VAL A 163 2.18 77.40 -31.80
N PRO A 164 3.48 77.76 -31.71
CA PRO A 164 4.39 77.66 -32.84
C PRO A 164 4.68 76.18 -33.16
N ASN A 165 4.95 75.91 -34.45
CA ASN A 165 5.56 74.75 -35.14
C ASN A 165 6.32 73.65 -34.35
N PHE A 166 5.84 73.21 -33.18
CA PHE A 166 6.61 72.35 -32.26
C PHE A 166 6.14 70.91 -32.17
N PHE A 167 5.11 70.51 -32.92
CA PHE A 167 4.72 69.11 -33.00
C PHE A 167 4.82 68.63 -34.44
N SER A 168 5.46 67.47 -34.62
CA SER A 168 5.55 66.74 -35.88
C SER A 168 4.97 65.35 -35.64
N VAL A 169 4.12 64.89 -36.55
CA VAL A 169 3.59 63.53 -36.49
C VAL A 169 4.63 62.59 -37.11
N GLU A 170 5.33 61.82 -36.27
CA GLU A 170 6.38 60.90 -36.73
C GLU A 170 5.82 59.75 -37.57
N GLN A 171 4.67 59.22 -37.17
CA GLN A 171 3.98 58.15 -37.86
C GLN A 171 2.48 58.25 -37.61
N ALA A 172 1.69 58.17 -38.68
CA ALA A 172 0.24 58.02 -38.57
C ALA A 172 -0.21 56.82 -39.38
N HIS A 173 -1.03 55.97 -38.78
CA HIS A 173 -1.61 54.85 -39.48
C HIS A 173 -2.99 54.53 -38.93
N ARG A 174 -3.81 53.93 -39.77
CA ARG A 174 -5.05 53.32 -39.34
C ARG A 174 -4.72 52.06 -38.57
N THR A 175 -5.23 51.91 -37.35
CA THR A 175 -5.20 50.60 -36.68
C THR A 175 -5.94 49.60 -37.57
N PRO A 176 -5.32 48.45 -37.92
CA PRO A 176 -5.98 47.41 -38.69
C PRO A 176 -7.20 46.89 -37.91
N GLY A 177 -8.40 47.21 -38.42
CA GLY A 177 -9.65 46.74 -37.86
C GLY A 177 -9.95 45.30 -38.28
N LYS A 178 -10.65 44.56 -37.42
CA LYS A 178 -11.43 43.39 -37.84
C LYS A 178 -12.45 43.88 -38.89
N PRO A 179 -12.64 43.22 -40.05
CA PRO A 179 -13.64 43.65 -41.00
C PRO A 179 -14.99 43.72 -40.28
N PRO A 180 -15.70 44.85 -40.35
CA PRO A 180 -16.93 45.05 -39.60
C PRO A 180 -17.94 43.96 -39.96
N SER A 181 -18.53 43.25 -38.99
CA SER A 181 -19.79 42.53 -39.21
C SER A 181 -21.00 43.50 -39.20
N GLY A 182 -20.78 44.74 -39.65
CA GLY A 182 -21.63 45.91 -39.42
C GLY A 182 -20.80 47.10 -38.91
N PRO A 183 -21.14 48.35 -39.28
CA PRO A 183 -20.23 49.48 -39.21
C PRO A 183 -19.99 49.94 -37.76
N GLN A 184 -18.92 49.43 -37.14
CA GLN A 184 -18.34 49.97 -35.90
C GLN A 184 -16.81 49.80 -35.94
N LEU A 185 -16.09 50.91 -35.87
CA LEU A 185 -14.62 51.00 -35.84
C LEU A 185 -14.14 51.23 -34.40
N LEU A 186 -13.33 50.31 -33.87
CA LEU A 186 -12.61 50.41 -32.60
C LEU A 186 -11.12 50.61 -32.94
N LEU A 187 -10.52 51.72 -32.50
CA LEU A 187 -9.13 52.08 -32.81
C LEU A 187 -8.24 52.14 -31.58
N PHE A 188 -7.02 51.59 -31.77
CA PHE A 188 -5.87 51.74 -30.89
C PHE A 188 -5.04 53.00 -31.16
#